data_AF-A0A975YIP4-F1
#
_entry.id   AF-A0A975YIP4-F1
#
_cell.length_a   1.000
_cell.length_b   1.000
_cell.length_c   1.000
_cell.angle_alpha   90.00
_cell.angle_beta   90.00
_cell.angle_gamma   90.00
#
_symmetry.space_group_name_H-M   'P 1'
#
loop_
_entity.id
_entity.type
_entity.pdbx_description
1 polymer ?
#
loop_
_entity_poly.entity_id
_entity_poly.type
_entity_poly.pdbx_seq_one_letter_code
_entity_poly.pdbx_strand_id
1 'polypeptide(L)'
;MKALRALISAQLEAAATRVIESYRTFMNDEPEAGDARAFAAHHAACKAALAHLDLLMRLARLVGVEPEAVEASEEEARLIAEAREALAGEEDSDDDDRVGRG
;
A
#
# COMPACT_ATOMS: atom_id res chain seq x y z
N MET A 1 -17.64 22.25 -7.71
CA MET A 1 -16.76 21.06 -7.71
C MET A 1 -16.71 20.30 -6.37
N LYS A 2 -16.76 20.96 -5.21
CA LYS A 2 -16.67 20.29 -3.88
C LYS A 2 -17.74 19.22 -3.64
N ALA A 3 -19.01 19.52 -3.93
CA ALA A 3 -20.11 18.57 -3.76
C ALA A 3 -19.99 17.33 -4.66
N LEU A 4 -19.54 17.51 -5.91
CA LEU A 4 -19.30 16.41 -6.84
C LEU A 4 -18.16 15.50 -6.36
N ARG A 5 -17.07 16.09 -5.85
CA ARG A 5 -15.96 15.31 -5.25
C ARG A 5 -16.46 14.47 -4.07
N ALA A 6 -17.17 15.07 -3.12
CA ALA A 6 -17.72 14.35 -1.98
C ALA A 6 -18.65 13.19 -2.39
N LEU A 7 -19.49 13.39 -3.42
CA LEU A 7 -20.33 12.34 -3.97
C LEU A 7 -19.49 11.20 -4.56
N ILE A 8 -18.47 11.51 -5.36
CA ILE A 8 -17.58 10.51 -5.96
C ILE A 8 -16.81 9.76 -4.86
N SER A 9 -16.30 10.45 -3.85
CA SER A 9 -15.61 9.86 -2.70
C SER A 9 -16.47 8.81 -2.00
N ALA A 10 -17.71 9.15 -1.65
CA ALA A 10 -18.64 8.22 -1.00
C ALA A 10 -18.95 7.00 -1.86
N GLN A 11 -19.05 7.19 -3.19
CA GLN A 11 -19.29 6.06 -4.11
C GLN A 11 -18.07 5.16 -4.25
N LEU A 12 -16.85 5.72 -4.27
CA LEU A 12 -15.61 4.95 -4.30
C LEU A 12 -15.44 4.12 -3.03
N GLU A 13 -15.75 4.69 -1.86
CA GLU A 13 -15.72 3.97 -0.58
C GLU A 13 -16.72 2.80 -0.58
N ALA A 14 -17.97 3.05 -0.97
CA ALA A 14 -18.98 2.00 -1.08
C ALA A 14 -18.59 0.91 -2.09
N ALA A 15 -17.98 1.29 -3.21
CA ALA A 15 -17.48 0.34 -4.20
C ALA A 15 -16.31 -0.51 -3.66
N ALA A 16 -15.36 0.10 -2.96
CA ALA A 16 -14.22 -0.59 -2.37
C ALA A 16 -14.67 -1.64 -1.34
N THR A 17 -15.61 -1.28 -0.46
CA THR A 17 -16.21 -2.20 0.51
C THR A 17 -16.82 -3.43 -0.18
N ARG A 18 -17.61 -3.23 -1.24
CA ARG A 18 -18.21 -4.33 -2.02
C ARG A 18 -17.18 -5.23 -2.70
N VAL A 19 -16.09 -4.65 -3.22
CA VAL A 19 -15.01 -5.42 -3.84
C VAL A 19 -14.28 -6.27 -2.79
N ILE A 20 -14.03 -5.74 -1.59
CA ILE A 20 -13.43 -6.47 -0.48
C ILE A 20 -14.34 -7.63 -0.04
N GLU A 21 -15.64 -7.40 0.07
CA GLU A 21 -16.63 -8.45 0.37
C GLU A 21 -16.63 -9.54 -0.71
N SER A 22 -16.66 -9.14 -1.99
CA SER A 22 -16.63 -10.09 -3.12
C SER A 22 -15.36 -10.93 -3.12
N TYR A 23 -14.20 -10.32 -2.88
CA TYR A 23 -12.93 -11.03 -2.75
C TYR A 23 -12.96 -12.05 -1.61
N ARG A 24 -13.49 -11.67 -0.44
CA ARG A 24 -13.66 -12.59 0.70
C ARG A 24 -14.61 -13.75 0.36
N THR A 25 -15.69 -13.47 -0.36
CA THR A 25 -16.60 -14.51 -0.85
C THR A 25 -15.87 -15.48 -1.78
N PHE A 26 -15.11 -14.98 -2.76
CA PHE A 26 -14.32 -15.85 -3.65
C PHE A 26 -13.33 -16.69 -2.86
N MET A 27 -12.57 -16.09 -1.94
CA MET A 27 -11.59 -16.80 -1.10
C MET A 27 -12.20 -17.91 -0.24
N ASN A 28 -13.44 -17.75 0.22
CA ASN A 28 -14.13 -18.75 1.02
C ASN A 28 -14.85 -19.82 0.18
N ASP A 29 -15.09 -19.55 -1.10
CA ASP A 29 -15.73 -20.47 -2.05
C ASP A 29 -14.65 -21.30 -2.76
N GLU A 30 -14.12 -22.28 -2.03
CA GLU A 30 -13.03 -23.14 -2.49
C GLU A 30 -13.49 -24.02 -3.66
N PRO A 31 -12.78 -24.01 -4.81
CA PRO A 31 -13.19 -24.76 -5.98
C PRO A 31 -13.13 -26.27 -5.73
N GLU A 32 -14.00 -27.03 -6.39
CA GLU A 32 -14.00 -28.50 -6.28
C GLU A 32 -12.62 -29.10 -6.61
N ALA A 33 -12.15 -29.98 -5.72
CA ALA A 33 -10.84 -30.60 -5.87
C ALA A 33 -10.76 -31.43 -7.16
N GLY A 34 -9.71 -31.19 -7.95
CA GLY A 34 -9.47 -31.89 -9.22
C GLY A 34 -10.09 -31.23 -10.45
N ASP A 35 -10.91 -30.19 -10.29
CA ASP A 35 -11.37 -29.39 -11.44
C ASP A 35 -10.43 -28.21 -11.70
N ALA A 36 -9.50 -28.41 -12.65
CA ALA A 36 -8.56 -27.38 -13.08
C ALA A 36 -9.26 -26.13 -13.67
N ARG A 37 -10.43 -26.28 -14.28
CA ARG A 37 -11.20 -25.16 -14.84
C ARG A 37 -11.83 -24.36 -13.73
N ALA A 38 -12.42 -25.01 -12.72
CA ALA A 38 -12.96 -24.35 -11.55
C ALA A 38 -11.87 -23.58 -10.80
N PHE A 39 -10.70 -24.21 -10.59
CA PHE A 39 -9.55 -23.55 -9.98
C PHE A 39 -9.09 -22.30 -10.74
N ALA A 40 -8.93 -22.41 -12.07
CA ALA A 40 -8.53 -21.29 -12.90
C ALA A 40 -9.56 -20.14 -12.87
N ALA A 41 -10.86 -20.47 -12.91
CA ALA A 41 -11.94 -19.49 -12.83
C ALA A 41 -11.98 -18.78 -11.45
N HIS A 42 -11.88 -19.53 -10.35
CA HIS A 42 -11.79 -18.99 -9.00
C HIS A 42 -10.61 -18.02 -8.86
N HIS A 43 -9.41 -18.44 -9.28
CA HIS A 43 -8.23 -17.59 -9.19
C HIS A 43 -8.32 -16.35 -10.09
N ALA A 44 -8.93 -16.46 -11.27
CA ALA A 44 -9.22 -15.32 -12.13
C ALA A 44 -10.19 -14.33 -11.48
N ALA A 45 -11.23 -14.82 -10.78
CA ALA A 45 -12.16 -13.97 -10.03
C ALA A 45 -11.46 -13.22 -8.88
N CYS A 46 -10.64 -13.91 -8.09
CA CYS A 46 -9.83 -13.30 -7.03
C CYS A 46 -8.91 -12.20 -7.59
N LYS A 47 -8.18 -12.49 -8.67
CA LYS A 47 -7.31 -11.51 -9.35
C LYS A 47 -8.09 -10.31 -9.88
N ALA A 48 -9.24 -10.54 -10.49
CA ALA A 48 -10.09 -9.47 -11.01
C ALA A 48 -10.59 -8.55 -9.89
N ALA A 49 -10.99 -9.11 -8.74
CA ALA A 49 -11.39 -8.33 -7.58
C ALA A 49 -10.25 -7.44 -7.05
N LEU A 50 -9.03 -7.99 -6.92
CA LEU A 50 -7.86 -7.23 -6.48
C LEU A 50 -7.48 -6.12 -7.48
N ALA A 51 -7.52 -6.41 -8.78
CA ALA A 51 -7.26 -5.41 -9.82
C ALA A 51 -8.31 -4.29 -9.80
N HIS A 52 -9.58 -4.61 -9.56
CA HIS A 52 -10.64 -3.62 -9.40
C HIS A 52 -10.42 -2.76 -8.15
N LEU A 53 -9.99 -3.35 -7.03
CA LEU A 53 -9.66 -2.61 -5.81
C LEU A 53 -8.50 -1.62 -6.05
N ASP A 54 -7.43 -2.04 -6.72
CA ASP A 54 -6.31 -1.16 -7.08
C ASP A 54 -6.77 0.03 -7.94
N LEU A 55 -7.66 -0.21 -8.92
CA LEU A 55 -8.24 0.86 -9.73
C LEU A 55 -9.03 1.86 -8.89
N LEU A 56 -9.86 1.38 -7.97
CA LEU A 56 -10.64 2.24 -7.06
C LEU A 56 -9.72 3.08 -6.17
N MET A 57 -8.64 2.49 -5.65
CA MET A 57 -7.63 3.23 -4.86
C MET A 57 -6.91 4.30 -5.69
N ARG A 58 -6.59 4.01 -6.96
CA ARG A 58 -6.02 5.01 -7.88
C ARG A 58 -7.00 6.15 -8.14
N LEU A 59 -8.28 5.84 -8.34
CA LEU A 59 -9.33 6.84 -8.53
C LEU A 59 -9.52 7.71 -7.27
N ALA A 60 -9.49 7.10 -6.08
CA ALA A 60 -9.58 7.81 -4.80
C ALA A 60 -8.48 8.88 -4.66
N ARG A 61 -7.22 8.50 -4.95
CA ARG A 61 -6.08 9.42 -5.00
C ARG A 61 -6.30 10.59 -5.96
N LEU A 62 -6.79 10.30 -7.17
CA LEU A 62 -7.07 11.34 -8.18
C LEU A 62 -8.16 12.34 -7.76
N VAL A 63 -9.14 11.91 -6.95
CA VAL A 63 -10.20 12.82 -6.45
C VAL A 63 -9.80 13.55 -5.17
N GLY A 64 -8.57 13.36 -4.68
CA GLY A 64 -8.08 13.94 -3.44
C GLY A 64 -8.67 13.29 -2.20
N VAL A 65 -9.15 12.05 -2.34
CA VAL A 65 -9.36 11.13 -1.21
C VAL A 65 -8.05 10.40 -1.04
N GLU A 66 -7.03 11.13 -0.61
CA GLU A 66 -5.91 10.46 0.03
C GLU A 66 -6.44 9.96 1.38
N PRO A 67 -6.06 8.76 1.83
CA PRO A 67 -6.09 8.51 3.27
C PRO A 67 -5.38 9.71 3.91
N GLU A 68 -5.91 10.25 5.02
CA GLU A 68 -5.14 11.21 5.81
C GLU A 68 -3.74 10.63 5.90
N ALA A 69 -2.75 11.34 5.36
CA ALA A 69 -1.37 10.99 5.60
C ALA A 69 -1.32 10.84 7.11
N VAL A 70 -1.02 9.62 7.57
CA VAL A 70 -0.77 9.41 8.98
C VAL A 70 0.51 10.20 9.18
N GLU A 71 0.35 11.47 9.54
CA GLU A 71 1.46 12.34 9.90
C GLU A 71 2.17 11.55 10.97
N ALA A 72 3.43 11.20 10.68
CA ALA A 72 4.26 10.51 11.64
C ALA A 72 4.14 11.32 12.93
N SER A 73 3.75 10.65 14.01
CA SER A 73 3.71 11.28 15.32
C SER A 73 5.07 11.96 15.57
N GLU A 74 5.08 13.02 16.36
CA GLU A 74 6.33 13.73 16.69
C GLU A 74 7.42 12.77 17.20
N GLU A 75 7.00 11.68 17.84
CA GLU A 75 7.85 10.58 18.26
C GLU A 75 8.44 9.76 17.10
N GLU A 76 7.63 9.32 16.14
CA GLU A 76 8.10 8.61 14.95
C GLU A 76 9.02 9.51 14.09
N ALA A 77 8.68 10.79 13.95
CA ALA A 77 9.52 11.76 13.25
C ALA A 77 10.88 11.95 13.94
N ARG A 78 10.90 11.98 15.28
CA ARG A 78 12.13 12.05 16.09
C ARG A 78 13.00 10.79 15.91
N LEU A 79 12.40 9.61 15.96
CA LEU A 79 13.11 8.33 15.77
C LEU A 79 13.72 8.22 14.37
N ILE A 80 13.01 8.68 13.33
CA ILE A 80 13.53 8.70 11.96
C ILE A 80 14.69 9.70 11.82
N ALA A 81 14.63 10.86 12.50
CA ALA A 81 15.70 11.85 12.50
C ALA A 81 16.97 11.32 13.18
N GLU A 82 16.82 10.70 14.36
CA GLU A 82 17.92 10.08 15.11
C GLU A 82 18.60 8.96 14.30
N ALA A 83 17.81 8.10 13.66
CA ALA A 83 18.35 7.04 12.81
C ALA A 83 19.14 7.57 11.60
N ARG A 84 18.69 8.68 11.00
CA ARG A 84 19.41 9.33 9.89
C ARG A 84 20.71 9.99 10.34
N GLU A 85 20.73 10.58 11.53
CA GLU A 85 21.93 11.18 12.12
C GLU A 85 22.98 10.12 12.46
N ALA A 86 22.55 8.99 13.03
CA ALA A 86 23.44 7.87 13.32
C ALA A 86 24.12 7.32 12.05
N LEU A 87 23.38 7.18 10.95
CA LEU A 87 23.93 6.73 9.67
C LEU A 87 24.88 7.76 9.02
N ALA A 88 24.62 9.05 9.22
CA ALA A 88 25.49 10.11 8.70
C ALA A 88 26.83 10.22 9.46
N GLY A 89 26.86 9.81 10.73
CA GLY A 89 28.07 9.84 11.57
C GLY A 89 29.07 8.70 11.31
N GLU A 90 28.67 7.63 10.61
CA GLU A 90 29.55 6.48 10.33
C GLU A 90 30.45 6.68 9.08
N GLU A 91 30.13 7.63 8.19
CA GLU A 91 30.88 7.84 6.94
C GLU A 91 32.20 8.66 7.10
N ASP A 92 32.48 9.23 8.29
CA ASP A 92 33.60 10.19 8.47
C ASP A 92 34.82 9.62 9.22
N SER A 93 34.94 8.29 9.38
CA SER A 93 36.00 7.67 10.20
C SER A 93 37.00 6.74 9.48
N ASP A 94 36.97 6.65 8.15
CA ASP A 94 37.76 5.64 7.41
C ASP A 94 38.95 6.18 6.57
N ASP A 95 39.42 7.43 6.77
CA ASP A 95 40.51 7.98 5.93
C ASP A 95 41.67 8.70 6.66
N ASP A 96 42.08 8.28 7.87
CA ASP A 96 43.29 8.85 8.52
C ASP A 96 44.23 7.82 9.18
N ASP A 97 44.69 6.79 8.44
CA ASP A 97 45.77 5.93 8.97
C ASP A 97 46.75 5.33 7.94
N ARG A 98 47.02 6.05 6.83
CA ARG A 98 48.10 5.67 5.90
C ARG A 98 49.03 6.82 5.51
N VAL A 99 49.73 7.43 6.47
CA VAL A 99 50.97 8.17 6.14
C VAL A 99 52.07 7.94 7.18
N GLY A 100 53.08 7.15 6.78
CA GLY A 100 54.49 7.54 6.99
C GLY A 100 55.25 6.90 8.17
N ARG A 101 56.01 5.84 7.89
CA ARG A 101 57.30 5.59 8.55
C ARG A 101 58.40 5.53 7.49
N GLY A 102 59.14 6.63 7.38
CA GLY A 102 60.53 6.64 6.91
C GLY A 102 61.47 6.50 8.09
#